data_AF-A0A9D0Q2Y7-F1
#
_entry.id   AF-A0A9D0Q2Y7-F1
#
_cell.length_a   1.000
_cell.length_b   1.000
_cell.length_c   1.000
_cell.angle_alpha   90.00
_cell.angle_beta   90.00
_cell.angle_gamma   90.00
#
_symmetry.space_group_name_H-M   'P 1'
#
loop_
_entity.id
_entity.type
_entity.pdbx_description
1 polymer ?
#
loop_
_entity_poly.entity_id
_entity_poly.type
_entity_poly.pdbx_seq_one_letter_code
_entity_poly.pdbx_strand_id
1 'polypeptide(L)'
;MKKKAKGLDALTQASASTTGISENETETNSGKSKPSKPAKKQAGTQFYMYMQKSTHDQLRDLAHHERISMAKIMLEGLDEVFKKRGLKSIKELSKEK
;
A
#
# COMPACT_ATOMS: atom_id res chain seq x y z
N MET A 1 -29.01 37.80 50.38
CA MET A 1 -28.03 37.74 49.27
C MET A 1 -26.77 37.07 49.79
N LYS A 2 -26.11 36.05 49.23
CA LYS A 2 -26.22 35.23 48.02
C LYS A 2 -25.48 33.90 48.31
N LYS A 3 -26.17 32.77 48.03
CA LYS A 3 -25.72 31.48 47.45
C LYS A 3 -24.74 30.55 48.19
N LYS A 4 -25.33 29.46 48.74
CA LYS A 4 -24.76 28.09 48.78
C LYS A 4 -24.80 27.48 47.37
N ALA A 5 -23.73 26.76 46.98
CA ALA A 5 -23.75 25.52 46.17
C ALA A 5 -22.31 25.15 45.73
N LYS A 6 -21.77 24.04 46.26
CA LYS A 6 -20.58 23.32 45.76
C LYS A 6 -20.56 21.98 46.49
N GLY A 7 -20.64 20.81 45.88
CA GLY A 7 -20.92 20.44 44.50
C GLY A 7 -21.70 19.12 44.53
N LEU A 8 -22.52 18.92 43.51
CA LEU A 8 -23.23 17.68 43.24
C LEU A 8 -22.34 16.81 42.35
N ASP A 9 -22.41 15.51 42.59
CA ASP A 9 -21.92 14.40 41.77
C ASP A 9 -21.86 14.67 40.27
N ALA A 10 -20.71 14.39 39.68
CA ALA A 10 -20.59 14.16 38.25
C ALA A 10 -19.55 13.06 37.99
N LEU A 11 -20.08 11.84 37.84
CA LEU A 11 -19.75 10.90 36.77
C LEU A 11 -18.36 10.22 36.79
N THR A 12 -18.33 9.07 37.48
CA THR A 12 -18.08 7.75 36.90
C THR A 12 -17.52 7.69 35.47
N GLN A 13 -16.34 7.06 35.38
CA GLN A 13 -15.79 6.26 34.28
C GLN A 13 -15.92 6.81 32.85
N ALA A 14 -14.79 7.29 32.33
CA ALA A 14 -14.42 7.05 30.94
C ALA A 14 -13.05 6.38 30.93
N SER A 15 -13.03 5.08 30.65
CA SER A 15 -11.85 4.35 30.21
C SER A 15 -11.33 5.00 28.94
N ALA A 16 -10.29 5.82 29.05
CA ALA A 16 -9.50 6.22 27.91
C ALA A 16 -8.60 5.04 27.54
N SER A 17 -9.10 4.17 26.66
CA SER A 17 -8.30 3.24 25.88
C SER A 17 -7.42 4.07 24.92
N THR A 18 -6.31 4.56 25.44
CA THR A 18 -5.27 5.25 24.68
C THR A 18 -4.16 4.24 24.38
N THR A 19 -4.38 3.46 23.33
CA THR A 19 -3.26 2.88 22.56
C THR A 19 -3.67 2.95 21.10
N GLY A 20 -3.76 4.19 20.63
CA GLY A 20 -3.76 4.50 19.20
C GLY A 20 -2.38 4.16 18.67
N ILE A 21 -2.29 3.03 17.98
CA ILE A 21 -1.18 2.74 17.07
C ILE A 21 -1.39 3.65 15.86
N SER A 22 -0.63 4.74 15.78
CA SER A 22 -0.46 5.50 14.54
C SER A 22 0.79 6.37 14.59
N GLU A 23 1.95 5.72 14.55
CA GLU A 23 3.20 6.36 14.14
C GLU A 23 3.77 5.52 12.99
N ASN A 24 3.27 5.77 11.79
CA ASN A 24 4.06 5.47 10.59
C ASN A 24 4.64 6.81 10.13
N GLU A 25 5.78 7.15 10.71
CA GLU A 25 6.69 8.16 10.22
C GLU A 25 7.13 7.72 8.80
N THR A 26 6.44 8.22 7.78
CA THR A 26 7.04 8.28 6.45
C THR A 26 7.73 9.63 6.36
N GLU A 27 9.00 9.64 6.78
CA GLU A 27 9.91 10.75 6.59
C GLU A 27 9.85 11.22 5.14
N THR A 28 9.30 12.42 4.94
CA THR A 28 9.44 13.17 3.70
C THR A 28 10.86 13.73 3.65
N ASN A 29 11.81 12.94 3.14
CA ASN A 29 13.13 13.46 2.80
C ASN A 29 13.03 14.30 1.51
N SER A 30 12.69 15.58 1.67
CA SER A 30 12.74 16.59 0.61
C SER A 30 14.18 17.03 0.37
N GLY A 31 14.99 16.15 -0.21
CA GLY A 31 16.29 16.49 -0.79
C GLY A 31 16.10 17.16 -2.15
N LYS A 32 16.39 18.46 -2.23
CA LYS A 32 16.24 19.29 -3.44
C LYS A 32 17.22 18.85 -4.54
N SER A 33 16.80 17.98 -5.44
CA SER A 33 17.58 17.59 -6.63
C SER A 33 17.28 18.49 -7.84
N LYS A 34 18.33 19.03 -8.46
CA LYS A 34 18.33 19.77 -9.75
C LYS A 34 17.54 19.02 -10.84
N PRO A 35 16.99 19.74 -11.85
CA PRO A 35 16.16 19.12 -12.88
C PRO A 35 16.99 18.14 -13.73
N SER A 36 16.77 16.84 -13.51
CA SER A 36 17.30 15.79 -14.37
C SER A 36 16.55 15.81 -15.70
N LYS A 37 17.30 15.72 -16.80
CA LYS A 37 16.87 15.47 -18.19
C LYS A 37 15.60 14.60 -18.25
N PRO A 38 14.61 14.89 -19.12
CA PRO A 38 13.34 14.16 -19.11
C PRO A 38 13.61 12.66 -19.29
N ALA A 39 13.33 11.89 -18.25
CA ALA A 39 13.41 10.44 -18.30
C ALA A 39 12.52 9.99 -19.46
N LYS A 40 13.11 9.22 -20.39
CA LYS A 40 12.39 8.62 -21.51
C LYS A 40 11.16 7.93 -20.91
N LYS A 41 9.97 8.42 -21.28
CA LYS A 41 8.67 7.98 -20.72
C LYS A 41 8.61 6.46 -20.86
N GLN A 42 8.83 5.73 -19.78
CA GLN A 42 8.75 4.27 -19.81
C GLN A 42 7.33 3.92 -20.26
N ALA A 43 7.21 3.19 -21.36
CA ALA A 43 5.92 2.81 -21.92
C ALA A 43 5.29 1.71 -21.06
N GLY A 44 4.71 2.11 -19.93
CA GLY A 44 3.96 1.24 -19.03
C GLY A 44 2.62 1.89 -18.71
N THR A 45 1.56 1.08 -18.73
CA THR A 45 0.24 1.51 -18.23
C THR A 45 0.16 1.14 -16.76
N GLN A 46 -0.11 2.13 -15.91
CA GLN A 46 -0.35 1.90 -14.49
C GLN A 46 -1.73 1.28 -14.28
N PHE A 47 -1.82 0.32 -13.36
CA PHE A 47 -3.06 -0.36 -12.99
C PHE A 47 -3.18 -0.40 -11.46
N TYR A 48 -4.38 -0.21 -10.96
CA TYR A 48 -4.72 -0.33 -9.54
C TYR A 48 -5.59 -1.57 -9.31
N MET A 49 -5.30 -2.30 -8.24
CA MET A 49 -5.99 -3.53 -7.88
C MET A 49 -6.51 -3.47 -6.44
N TYR A 50 -7.76 -3.87 -6.24
CA TYR A 50 -8.30 -4.14 -4.91
C TYR A 50 -8.11 -5.61 -4.56
N MET A 51 -7.58 -5.88 -3.38
CA MET A 51 -7.40 -7.24 -2.85
C MET A 51 -7.62 -7.26 -1.34
N GLN A 52 -7.98 -8.42 -0.81
CA GLN A 52 -8.12 -8.60 0.64
C GLN A 52 -6.77 -8.40 1.34
N LYS A 53 -6.81 -7.91 2.58
CA LYS A 53 -5.60 -7.64 3.37
C LYS A 53 -4.71 -8.89 3.50
N SER A 54 -5.30 -10.05 3.78
CA SER A 54 -4.57 -11.32 3.90
C SER A 54 -3.81 -11.68 2.62
N THR A 55 -4.44 -11.51 1.46
CA THR A 55 -3.81 -11.76 0.15
C THR A 55 -2.67 -10.79 -0.11
N HIS A 56 -2.87 -9.51 0.22
CA HIS A 56 -1.83 -8.49 0.07
C HIS A 56 -0.61 -8.80 0.94
N ASP A 57 -0.85 -9.15 2.21
CA ASP A 57 0.22 -9.46 3.17
C ASP A 57 1.03 -10.68 2.72
N GLN A 58 0.35 -11.75 2.28
CA GLN A 58 1.04 -12.93 1.74
C GLN A 58 1.87 -12.62 0.49
N LEU A 59 1.34 -11.81 -0.43
CA LEU A 59 2.08 -11.38 -1.63
C LEU A 59 3.31 -10.54 -1.27
N ARG A 60 3.17 -9.68 -0.25
CA ARG A 60 4.25 -8.85 0.25
C ARG A 60 5.35 -9.69 0.90
N ASP A 61 5.00 -10.66 1.73
CA ASP A 61 5.96 -11.56 2.37
C ASP A 61 6.74 -12.38 1.33
N LEU A 62 6.05 -12.89 0.31
CA LEU A 62 6.69 -13.60 -0.81
C LEU A 62 7.69 -12.69 -1.55
N ALA A 63 7.27 -11.47 -1.88
CA ALA A 63 8.14 -10.48 -2.52
C ALA A 63 9.39 -10.16 -1.70
N HIS A 64 9.24 -10.03 -0.38
CA HIS A 64 10.38 -9.80 0.53
C HIS A 64 11.34 -10.99 0.57
N HIS A 65 10.80 -12.20 0.70
CA HIS A 65 11.59 -13.44 0.77
C HIS A 65 12.42 -13.65 -0.51
N GLU A 66 11.80 -13.46 -1.68
CA GLU A 66 12.45 -13.68 -2.98
C GLU A 66 13.21 -12.46 -3.51
N ARG A 67 13.17 -11.32 -2.78
CA ARG A 67 13.80 -10.05 -3.18
C ARG A 67 13.35 -9.57 -4.57
N ILE A 68 12.08 -9.76 -4.90
CA ILE A 68 11.47 -9.31 -6.16
C ILE A 68 10.29 -8.38 -5.88
N SER A 69 9.89 -7.57 -6.88
CA SER A 69 8.75 -6.67 -6.71
C SER A 69 7.42 -7.44 -6.75
N MET A 70 6.45 -7.02 -5.92
CA MET A 70 5.09 -7.59 -5.95
C MET A 70 4.49 -7.52 -7.37
N ALA A 71 4.74 -6.43 -8.10
CA ALA A 71 4.31 -6.28 -9.49
C ALA A 71 4.85 -7.39 -10.41
N LYS A 72 6.10 -7.85 -10.19
CA LYS A 72 6.69 -8.94 -10.98
C LYS A 72 5.99 -10.28 -10.72
N ILE A 73 5.71 -10.61 -9.46
CA ILE A 73 4.94 -11.81 -9.08
C ILE A 73 3.55 -11.77 -9.72
N MET A 74 2.89 -10.61 -9.68
CA MET A 74 1.58 -10.44 -10.31
C MET A 74 1.61 -10.68 -11.83
N LEU A 75 2.66 -10.22 -12.52
CA LEU A 75 2.83 -10.48 -13.94
C LEU A 75 3.09 -11.96 -14.23
N GLU A 76 3.81 -12.67 -13.35
CA GLU A 76 4.00 -14.12 -13.46
C GLU A 76 2.66 -14.87 -13.35
N GLY A 77 1.84 -14.53 -12.34
CA GLY A 77 0.50 -15.10 -12.20
C GLY A 77 -0.40 -14.79 -13.40
N LEU A 78 -0.30 -13.59 -13.98
CA LEU A 78 -1.03 -13.23 -15.19
C LEU A 78 -0.56 -14.06 -16.41
N ASP A 79 0.74 -14.28 -16.54
CA ASP A 79 1.32 -15.12 -17.60
C ASP A 79 0.82 -16.57 -17.51
N GLU A 80 0.70 -17.12 -16.29
CA GLU A 80 0.06 -18.42 -16.08
C GLU A 80 -1.40 -18.45 -16.51
N VAL A 81 -2.17 -17.41 -16.16
CA VAL A 81 -3.58 -17.31 -16.55
C VAL A 81 -3.73 -17.25 -18.06
N PHE A 82 -2.85 -16.51 -18.77
CA PHE A 82 -2.83 -16.46 -20.23
C PHE A 82 -2.56 -17.83 -20.83
N LYS A 83 -1.52 -18.53 -20.36
CA LYS A 83 -1.19 -19.90 -20.81
C LYS A 83 -2.35 -20.87 -20.60
N LYS A 84 -2.96 -20.85 -19.41
CA LYS A 84 -4.13 -21.71 -19.06
C LYS A 84 -5.33 -21.44 -19.97
N ARG A 85 -5.40 -20.28 -20.62
CA ARG A 85 -6.49 -19.88 -21.54
C ARG A 85 -6.11 -19.94 -23.02
N GLY A 86 -4.91 -20.44 -23.36
CA GLY A 86 -4.43 -20.49 -24.75
C GLY A 86 -4.15 -19.09 -25.35
N LEU A 87 -3.90 -18.10 -24.50
CA LEU A 87 -3.52 -16.74 -24.92
C LEU A 87 -1.98 -16.62 -25.02
N LYS A 88 -1.52 -15.63 -25.78
CA LYS A 88 -0.09 -15.28 -25.86
C LYS A 88 0.46 -14.92 -24.48
N SER A 89 1.65 -15.41 -24.17
CA SER A 89 2.41 -15.04 -22.98
C SER A 89 2.83 -13.56 -23.00
N ILE A 90 3.12 -13.00 -21.83
CA ILE A 90 3.59 -11.62 -21.69
C ILE A 90 4.91 -11.42 -22.46
N LYS A 91 5.78 -12.43 -22.48
CA LYS A 91 7.04 -12.39 -23.25
C LYS A 91 6.79 -12.30 -24.75
N GLU A 92 5.79 -13.00 -25.28
CA GLU A 92 5.43 -12.91 -26.70
C GLU A 92 4.86 -11.54 -27.04
N LEU A 93 3.96 -11.00 -26.21
CA LEU A 93 3.39 -9.66 -26.39
C LEU A 93 4.44 -8.54 -26.36
N SER A 94 5.51 -8.71 -25.59
CA SER A 94 6.60 -7.73 -25.52
C SER A 94 7.47 -7.65 -26.79
N LYS A 95 7.48 -8.71 -27.61
CA LYS A 95 8.28 -8.79 -28.85
C LYS A 95 7.56 -8.25 -30.08
N GLU A 96 6.25 -8.03 -29.99
CA GLU A 96 5.41 -7.52 -31.08
C GLU A 96 5.44 -5.98 -31.20
N LYS A 97 6.30 -5.30 -30.43
CA LYS A 97 6.44 -3.84 -30.40
C LYS A 97 7.69 -3.34 -31.12
#